data_AF-A0A4U0UBM2-F1
#
_entry.id   AF-A0A4U0UBM2-F1
#
_cell.length_a   1.000
_cell.length_b   1.000
_cell.length_c   1.000
_cell.angle_alpha   90.00
_cell.angle_beta   90.00
_cell.angle_gamma   90.00
#
_symmetry.space_group_name_H-M   'P 1'
#
loop_
_entity.id
_entity.type
_entity.pdbx_description
1 polymer ?
#
loop_
_entity_poly.entity_id
_entity_poly.type
_entity_poly.pdbx_seq_one_letter_code
_entity_poly.pdbx_strand_id
1 'polypeptide(L)'
;MTRLEDWLTWTLSPSISAILVTLIFSLTLPILIHTYLYKRAVAKELPTFLLLGPSGAGKTSLLTLVRPKHHPLLPLKDHTNIKQQLSNGTPSPTHTSQAPQTATCQLPSTTRSSEDKYRSENDTSSRTQPSILLLDTPGHGKLRHHAIASLTSPTALKGLLFVVDSAVLSSAAGLTETAEYLYDVLLLLQKRHTQGKTSKGPLAIPVLLVANKQDVFTSLPAGLVKSKLEEELGKVRQTRSKGLLDSGIGMDDDGEADEESNWLGEYGAKGFKFAQMREHGVEVEVVGMSTSAEGEDEGRVHECWGWIGANV
;
A
#
# COMPACT_ATOMS: atom_id res chain seq x y z
N MET A 1 -29.10 50.53 -3.64
CA MET A 1 -28.88 50.11 -5.04
C MET A 1 -27.85 50.97 -5.77
N THR A 2 -27.64 52.23 -5.40
CA THR A 2 -26.78 53.18 -6.16
C THR A 2 -25.28 52.87 -6.19
N ARG A 3 -24.66 52.47 -5.07
CA ARG A 3 -23.18 52.34 -5.01
C ARG A 3 -22.57 51.26 -5.92
N LEU A 4 -23.32 50.20 -6.22
CA LEU A 4 -22.87 49.15 -7.13
C LEU A 4 -22.99 49.59 -8.59
N GLU A 5 -24.07 50.30 -8.91
CA GLU A 5 -24.32 50.86 -10.25
C GLU A 5 -23.31 51.96 -10.58
N ASP A 6 -23.00 52.84 -9.62
CA ASP A 6 -21.97 53.87 -9.75
C ASP A 6 -20.57 53.26 -9.96
N TRP A 7 -20.28 52.15 -9.30
CA TRP A 7 -19.01 51.45 -9.47
C TRP A 7 -18.92 50.72 -10.83
N LEU A 8 -20.01 50.09 -11.27
CA LEU A 8 -20.04 49.37 -12.54
C LEU A 8 -19.97 50.34 -13.74
N THR A 9 -20.67 51.47 -13.66
CA THR A 9 -20.62 52.53 -14.67
C THR A 9 -19.24 53.19 -14.71
N TRP A 10 -18.59 53.37 -13.56
CA TRP A 10 -17.21 53.87 -13.50
C TRP A 10 -16.20 52.90 -14.13
N THR A 11 -16.29 51.60 -13.85
CA THR A 11 -15.35 50.59 -14.40
C THR A 11 -15.47 50.41 -15.92
N LEU A 12 -16.65 50.70 -16.50
CA LEU A 12 -16.91 50.68 -17.95
C LEU A 12 -16.70 52.06 -18.62
N SER A 13 -16.33 53.10 -17.87
CA SER A 13 -16.09 54.43 -18.41
C SER A 13 -14.72 54.53 -19.11
N PRO A 14 -14.56 55.39 -20.14
CA PRO A 14 -13.28 55.61 -20.83
C PRO A 14 -12.30 56.48 -20.02
N SER A 15 -12.41 56.50 -18.69
CA SER A 15 -11.51 57.25 -17.82
C SER A 15 -10.18 56.49 -17.63
N ILE A 16 -9.07 57.23 -17.60
CA ILE A 16 -7.71 56.67 -17.43
C ILE A 16 -7.61 55.86 -16.12
N SER A 17 -8.30 56.28 -15.07
CA SER A 17 -8.33 55.59 -13.79
C SER A 17 -9.07 54.25 -13.85
N ALA A 18 -10.18 54.16 -14.60
CA ALA A 18 -10.88 52.90 -14.83
C ALA A 18 -10.04 51.92 -15.66
N ILE A 19 -9.34 52.41 -16.68
CA ILE A 19 -8.42 51.59 -17.50
C ILE A 19 -7.29 51.02 -16.65
N LEU A 20 -6.68 51.84 -15.77
CA LEU A 20 -5.61 51.36 -14.88
C LEU A 20 -6.10 50.30 -13.89
N VAL A 21 -7.26 50.50 -13.26
CA VAL A 21 -7.80 49.55 -12.27
C VAL A 21 -8.21 48.24 -12.92
N THR A 22 -8.86 48.27 -14.08
CA THR A 22 -9.24 47.06 -14.83
C THR A 22 -8.00 46.30 -15.34
N LEU A 23 -6.95 46.99 -15.78
CA LEU A 23 -5.67 46.38 -16.17
C LEU A 23 -4.99 45.70 -14.98
N ILE A 24 -4.92 46.36 -13.82
CA ILE A 24 -4.35 45.80 -12.59
C ILE A 24 -5.15 44.56 -12.18
N PHE A 25 -6.48 44.61 -12.17
CA PHE A 25 -7.31 43.48 -11.82
C PHE A 25 -7.16 42.32 -12.82
N SER A 26 -7.14 42.60 -14.12
CA SER A 26 -6.96 41.60 -15.18
C SER A 26 -5.59 40.90 -15.11
N LEU A 27 -4.54 41.58 -14.63
CA LEU A 27 -3.21 41.00 -14.46
C LEU A 27 -3.06 40.29 -13.11
N THR A 28 -3.61 40.85 -12.04
CA THR A 28 -3.48 40.31 -10.68
C THR A 28 -4.42 39.14 -10.42
N LEU A 29 -5.63 39.13 -10.98
CA LEU A 29 -6.61 38.06 -10.73
C LEU A 29 -6.10 36.68 -11.20
N PRO A 30 -5.54 36.50 -12.41
CA PRO A 30 -4.97 35.21 -12.81
C PRO A 30 -3.80 34.78 -11.92
N ILE A 31 -2.93 35.72 -11.50
CA ILE A 31 -1.79 35.44 -10.60
C ILE A 31 -2.31 35.05 -9.21
N LEU A 32 -3.35 35.71 -8.71
CA LEU A 32 -3.94 35.44 -7.40
C LEU A 32 -4.69 34.09 -7.40
N ILE A 33 -5.44 33.79 -8.48
CA ILE A 33 -6.07 32.49 -8.68
C ILE A 33 -5.00 31.40 -8.80
N HIS A 34 -3.96 31.61 -9.62
CA HIS A 34 -2.87 30.66 -9.78
C HIS A 34 -2.17 30.42 -8.44
N THR A 35 -1.79 31.46 -7.70
CA THR A 35 -1.11 31.31 -6.41
C THR A 35 -2.03 30.69 -5.35
N TYR A 36 -3.32 30.99 -5.33
CA TYR A 36 -4.28 30.40 -4.40
C TYR A 36 -4.53 28.91 -4.70
N LEU A 37 -4.69 28.54 -5.97
CA LEU A 37 -4.89 27.16 -6.38
C LEU A 37 -3.61 26.33 -6.29
N TYR A 38 -2.44 26.87 -6.68
CA TYR A 38 -1.17 26.13 -6.62
C TYR A 38 -0.53 26.09 -5.24
N LYS A 39 -0.76 27.06 -4.35
CA LYS A 39 -0.34 26.90 -2.93
C LYS A 39 -1.07 25.77 -2.23
N ARG A 40 -2.25 25.40 -2.74
CA ARG A 40 -3.01 24.21 -2.34
C ARG A 40 -2.57 22.93 -3.02
N ALA A 41 -1.52 22.95 -3.85
CA ALA A 41 -0.90 21.73 -4.32
C ALA A 41 -0.40 20.96 -3.09
N VAL A 42 -1.17 19.91 -2.75
CA VAL A 42 -0.92 18.97 -1.67
C VAL A 42 0.56 18.59 -1.71
N ALA A 43 1.25 18.71 -0.57
CA ALA A 43 2.63 18.26 -0.45
C ALA A 43 2.72 16.85 -1.03
N LYS A 44 3.61 16.62 -2.00
CA LYS A 44 3.81 15.29 -2.58
C LYS A 44 4.39 14.38 -1.50
N GLU A 45 3.51 13.73 -0.74
CA GLU A 45 3.91 12.66 0.17
C GLU A 45 4.53 11.53 -0.66
N LEU A 46 5.55 10.89 -0.10
CA LEU A 46 6.18 9.76 -0.75
C LEU A 46 5.19 8.60 -0.85
N PRO A 47 5.16 7.88 -1.99
CA PRO A 47 4.32 6.70 -2.14
C PRO A 47 4.66 5.69 -1.04
N THR A 48 3.66 5.32 -0.25
CA THR A 48 3.83 4.48 0.93
C THR A 48 3.32 3.08 0.66
N PHE A 49 4.11 2.08 1.05
CA PHE A 49 3.76 0.67 1.04
C PHE A 49 3.73 0.14 2.47
N LEU A 50 2.65 -0.54 2.82
CA LEU A 50 2.46 -1.06 4.16
C LEU A 50 2.81 -2.55 4.23
N LEU A 51 3.69 -2.92 5.15
CA LEU A 51 4.02 -4.31 5.45
C LEU A 51 3.14 -4.82 6.59
N LEU A 52 2.34 -5.83 6.29
CA LEU A 52 1.46 -6.55 7.21
C LEU A 52 1.78 -8.04 7.23
N GLY A 53 1.19 -8.76 8.18
CA GLY A 53 1.31 -10.22 8.30
C GLY A 53 1.63 -10.69 9.72
N PRO A 54 1.50 -12.00 9.99
CA PRO A 54 1.70 -12.58 11.32
C PRO A 54 3.12 -12.41 11.84
N SER A 55 3.30 -12.57 13.16
CA SER A 55 4.63 -12.58 13.78
C SER A 55 5.51 -13.69 13.20
N GLY A 56 6.80 -13.43 13.02
CA GLY A 56 7.73 -14.42 12.46
C GLY A 56 7.71 -14.56 10.93
N ALA A 57 6.81 -13.86 10.21
CA ALA A 57 6.75 -13.88 8.75
C ALA A 57 7.96 -13.24 8.04
N GLY A 58 8.80 -12.47 8.75
CA GLY A 58 9.99 -11.81 8.19
C GLY A 58 9.77 -10.37 7.71
N LYS A 59 8.68 -9.70 8.12
CA LYS A 59 8.40 -8.29 7.77
C LYS A 59 9.55 -7.33 8.09
N THR A 60 10.05 -7.39 9.32
CA THR A 60 11.16 -6.53 9.77
C THR A 60 12.48 -6.92 9.13
N SER A 61 12.69 -8.22 8.83
CA SER A 61 13.86 -8.70 8.09
C SER A 61 13.86 -8.19 6.64
N LEU A 62 12.68 -8.11 6.01
CA LEU A 62 12.51 -7.46 4.71
C LEU A 62 12.81 -5.97 4.83
N LEU A 63 12.27 -5.28 5.85
CA LEU A 63 12.57 -3.85 6.08
C LEU A 63 14.08 -3.59 6.24
N THR A 64 14.82 -4.47 6.94
CA THR A 64 16.27 -4.31 7.14
C THR A 64 17.10 -4.65 5.91
N LEU A 65 16.63 -5.57 5.05
CA LEU A 65 17.21 -5.81 3.73
C LEU A 65 17.12 -4.56 2.85
N VAL A 66 15.99 -3.87 2.92
CA VAL A 66 15.65 -2.72 2.09
C VAL A 66 16.25 -1.40 2.62
N ARG A 67 16.49 -1.30 3.93
CA ARG A 67 17.04 -0.09 4.55
C ARG A 67 18.49 0.13 4.07
N PRO A 68 18.83 1.32 3.55
CA PRO A 68 20.23 1.67 3.29
C PRO A 68 21.04 1.50 4.57
N LYS A 69 22.06 0.62 4.56
CA LYS A 69 22.99 0.52 5.68
C LYS A 69 23.78 1.83 5.73
N HIS A 70 23.38 2.76 6.61
CA HIS A 70 24.25 3.86 7.00
C HIS A 70 25.46 3.24 7.69
N HIS A 71 26.58 3.16 6.98
CA HIS A 71 27.84 2.72 7.52
C HIS A 71 28.25 3.67 8.68
N PRO A 72 28.34 3.23 9.95
CA PRO A 72 28.96 4.05 10.98
C PRO A 72 30.46 4.07 10.71
N LEU A 73 30.99 5.21 10.26
CA LEU A 73 32.41 5.59 10.31
C LEU A 73 33.43 4.46 10.05
N LEU A 74 33.62 4.06 8.78
CA LEU A 74 34.91 3.52 8.35
C LEU A 74 35.64 4.58 7.51
N PRO A 75 36.94 4.78 7.71
CA PRO A 75 37.70 5.83 7.05
C PRO A 75 37.77 5.56 5.55
N LEU A 76 37.57 6.65 4.79
CA LEU A 76 37.79 6.79 3.36
C LEU A 76 39.02 6.02 2.88
N LYS A 77 38.79 4.85 2.27
CA LYS A 77 39.67 4.31 1.24
C LYS A 77 38.81 3.52 0.26
N ASP A 78 39.00 3.87 -1.01
CA ASP A 78 38.44 3.24 -2.22
C ASP A 78 37.03 3.67 -2.65
N HIS A 79 36.99 4.82 -3.34
CA HIS A 79 35.79 5.44 -3.93
C HIS A 79 35.28 4.79 -5.23
N THR A 80 35.76 3.63 -5.64
CA THR A 80 35.36 3.01 -6.92
C THR A 80 34.30 1.92 -6.80
N ASN A 81 34.01 1.42 -5.59
CA ASN A 81 33.07 0.29 -5.38
C ASN A 81 31.80 0.63 -4.55
N ILE A 82 31.55 1.89 -4.24
CA ILE A 82 30.46 2.30 -3.32
C ILE A 82 29.06 2.17 -3.96
N LYS A 83 28.94 2.22 -5.30
CA LYS A 83 27.65 2.08 -5.99
C LYS A 83 27.11 0.64 -6.05
N GLN A 84 27.95 -0.37 -5.79
CA GLN A 84 27.56 -1.79 -5.92
C GLN A 84 27.15 -2.44 -4.59
N GLN A 85 27.31 -1.75 -3.46
CA GLN A 85 26.94 -2.27 -2.13
C GLN A 85 25.58 -1.78 -1.62
N LEU A 86 24.85 -0.95 -2.38
CA LEU A 86 23.52 -0.47 -2.00
C LEU A 86 22.38 -1.48 -2.25
N SER A 87 22.64 -2.61 -2.90
CA SER A 87 21.59 -3.58 -3.30
C SER A 87 21.70 -4.97 -2.64
N ASN A 88 22.81 -5.29 -1.95
CA ASN A 88 23.10 -6.64 -1.48
C ASN A 88 23.22 -6.69 0.06
N GLY A 89 22.17 -6.25 0.75
CA GLY A 89 22.12 -6.31 2.20
C GLY A 89 21.73 -7.70 2.70
N THR A 90 22.64 -8.40 3.38
CA THR A 90 22.25 -9.50 4.29
C THR A 90 21.32 -8.96 5.38
N PRO A 91 20.18 -9.63 5.66
CA PRO A 91 19.25 -9.20 6.70
C PRO A 91 19.93 -9.21 8.07
N SER A 92 19.78 -8.13 8.84
CA SER A 92 20.26 -8.10 10.23
C SER A 92 19.39 -9.01 11.11
N PRO A 93 19.91 -9.55 12.24
CA PRO A 93 19.09 -10.30 13.18
C PRO A 93 17.93 -9.42 13.70
N THR A 94 16.72 -9.98 13.70
CA THR A 94 15.49 -9.25 14.08
C THR A 94 14.68 -10.02 15.12
N HIS A 95 13.97 -9.28 15.97
CA HIS A 95 12.99 -9.81 16.92
C HIS A 95 11.58 -9.31 16.58
N THR A 96 10.56 -9.76 17.33
CA THR A 96 9.18 -9.32 17.15
C THR A 96 9.05 -7.81 17.35
N SER A 97 8.68 -7.09 16.29
CA SER A 97 8.39 -5.65 16.37
C SER A 97 7.23 -5.36 17.32
N GLN A 98 7.46 -4.40 18.23
CA GLN A 98 6.46 -3.92 19.20
C GLN A 98 5.87 -2.55 18.82
N ALA A 99 6.48 -1.85 17.88
CA ALA A 99 6.01 -0.57 17.36
C ALA A 99 6.19 -0.51 15.83
N PRO A 100 5.37 0.27 15.12
CA PRO A 100 5.56 0.50 13.69
C PRO A 100 6.90 1.15 13.40
N GLN A 101 7.54 0.76 12.29
CA GLN A 101 8.80 1.32 11.85
C GLN A 101 8.71 1.71 10.39
N THR A 102 9.27 2.87 10.05
CA THR A 102 9.28 3.35 8.67
C THR A 102 10.71 3.35 8.14
N ALA A 103 10.89 2.96 6.89
CA ALA A 103 12.15 3.12 6.18
C ALA A 103 11.89 3.72 4.79
N THR A 104 12.71 4.68 4.39
CA THR A 104 12.73 5.15 3.00
C THR A 104 13.66 4.24 2.21
N CYS A 105 13.21 3.80 1.04
CA CYS A 105 14.03 3.04 0.10
C CYS A 105 13.88 3.56 -1.32
N GLN A 106 14.87 3.22 -2.14
CA GLN A 106 14.86 3.49 -3.56
C GLN A 106 14.64 2.16 -4.27
N LEU A 107 13.89 2.20 -5.37
CA LEU A 107 13.75 1.01 -6.22
C LEU A 107 15.13 0.56 -6.71
N PRO A 108 15.42 -0.75 -6.68
CA PRO A 108 16.63 -1.28 -7.29
C PRO A 108 16.75 -0.87 -8.76
N SER A 109 17.96 -0.59 -9.24
CA SER A 109 18.21 -0.21 -10.64
C SER A 109 17.76 -1.27 -11.66
N THR A 110 17.66 -2.52 -11.22
CA THR A 110 17.20 -3.68 -12.00
C THR A 110 15.68 -3.70 -12.19
N THR A 111 14.94 -2.93 -11.40
CA THR A 111 13.47 -2.93 -11.38
C THR A 111 12.94 -1.72 -12.15
N ARG A 112 11.93 -1.92 -13.00
CA ARG A 112 11.29 -0.83 -13.74
C ARG A 112 10.18 -0.20 -12.90
N SER A 113 10.17 1.14 -12.84
CA SER A 113 9.03 1.90 -12.30
C SER A 113 7.90 1.96 -13.33
N SER A 114 6.67 2.28 -12.89
CA SER A 114 5.52 2.55 -13.75
C SER A 114 5.82 3.58 -14.86
N GLU A 115 6.64 4.59 -14.55
CA GLU A 115 7.10 5.62 -15.51
C GLU A 115 7.96 5.04 -16.64
N ASP A 116 8.74 3.98 -16.34
CA ASP A 116 9.65 3.33 -17.27
C ASP A 116 8.98 2.14 -18.02
N LYS A 117 7.69 1.90 -17.81
CA LYS A 117 6.95 0.76 -18.40
C LYS A 117 7.01 0.74 -19.93
N TYR A 118 7.00 1.90 -20.58
CA TYR A 118 7.01 2.04 -22.04
C TYR A 118 8.40 2.30 -22.63
N ARG A 119 9.46 2.29 -21.82
CA ARG A 119 10.83 2.43 -22.31
C ARG A 119 11.32 1.12 -22.90
N SER A 120 12.08 1.22 -23.99
CA SER A 120 12.69 0.06 -24.62
C SER A 120 13.71 -0.58 -23.69
N GLU A 121 13.85 -1.91 -23.78
CA GLU A 121 14.76 -2.67 -22.92
C GLU A 121 16.23 -2.24 -23.08
N ASN A 122 16.56 -1.74 -24.26
CA ASN A 122 17.90 -1.32 -24.65
C ASN A 122 18.14 0.20 -24.51
N ASP A 123 17.24 0.93 -23.84
CA ASP A 123 17.43 2.35 -23.53
C ASP A 123 18.55 2.51 -22.48
N THR A 124 19.62 3.21 -22.86
CA THR A 124 20.80 3.46 -22.02
C THR A 124 20.68 4.74 -21.18
N SER A 125 19.56 5.46 -21.27
CA SER A 125 19.35 6.67 -20.46
C SER A 125 19.24 6.33 -18.96
N SER A 126 19.64 7.28 -18.11
CA SER A 126 19.57 7.12 -16.65
C SER A 126 18.10 6.97 -16.22
N ARG A 127 17.77 5.82 -15.62
CA ARG A 127 16.44 5.56 -15.07
C ARG A 127 16.18 6.36 -13.81
N THR A 128 14.97 6.90 -13.67
CA THR A 128 14.53 7.54 -12.44
C THR A 128 14.28 6.45 -11.39
N GLN A 129 14.94 6.54 -10.24
CA GLN A 129 14.67 5.65 -9.10
C GLN A 129 13.77 6.39 -8.11
N PRO A 130 12.44 6.19 -8.15
CA PRO A 130 11.55 6.84 -7.20
C PRO A 130 11.87 6.36 -5.78
N SER A 131 11.86 7.29 -4.83
CA SER A 131 11.93 6.97 -3.41
C SER A 131 10.55 6.60 -2.89
N ILE A 132 10.46 5.48 -2.21
CA ILE A 132 9.22 4.97 -1.62
C ILE A 132 9.38 4.88 -0.10
N LEU A 133 8.26 4.90 0.61
CA LEU A 133 8.21 4.74 2.05
C LEU A 133 7.66 3.36 2.39
N LEU A 134 8.46 2.54 3.08
CA LEU A 134 8.05 1.21 3.53
C LEU A 134 7.73 1.27 5.03
N LEU A 135 6.48 0.98 5.39
CA LEU A 135 5.98 1.03 6.77
C LEU A 135 5.78 -0.38 7.31
N ASP A 136 6.66 -0.82 8.20
CA ASP A 136 6.53 -2.07 8.97
C ASP A 136 5.57 -1.91 10.14
N THR A 137 4.76 -2.94 10.37
CA THR A 137 3.79 -2.99 11.47
C THR A 137 4.00 -4.23 12.34
N PRO A 138 3.71 -4.13 13.65
CA PRO A 138 3.72 -5.30 14.53
C PRO A 138 2.78 -6.41 14.06
N GLY A 139 3.26 -7.66 14.04
CA GLY A 139 2.46 -8.83 13.65
C GLY A 139 1.64 -9.46 14.78
N HIS A 140 1.90 -9.06 16.03
CA HIS A 140 1.24 -9.66 17.20
C HIS A 140 -0.23 -9.24 17.27
N GLY A 141 -1.13 -10.18 17.60
CA GLY A 141 -2.59 -9.95 17.59
C GLY A 141 -3.05 -8.66 18.27
N LYS A 142 -2.54 -8.39 19.49
CA LYS A 142 -2.87 -7.17 20.26
C LYS A 142 -2.42 -5.85 19.61
N LEU A 143 -1.40 -5.89 18.77
CA LEU A 143 -0.78 -4.71 18.17
C LEU A 143 -1.27 -4.44 16.73
N ARG A 144 -2.18 -5.26 16.21
CA ARG A 144 -2.79 -5.10 14.87
C ARG A 144 -3.57 -3.78 14.72
N HIS A 145 -3.94 -3.12 15.82
CA HIS A 145 -4.56 -1.79 15.78
C HIS A 145 -3.68 -0.73 15.09
N HIS A 146 -2.35 -0.85 15.17
CA HIS A 146 -1.43 0.02 14.43
C HIS A 146 -1.55 -0.15 12.91
N ALA A 147 -1.75 -1.38 12.44
CA ALA A 147 -1.99 -1.66 11.03
C ALA A 147 -3.30 -1.02 10.58
N ILE A 148 -4.40 -1.26 11.31
CA ILE A 148 -5.73 -0.68 11.00
C ILE A 148 -5.66 0.85 10.95
N ALA A 149 -5.00 1.48 11.94
CA ALA A 149 -4.81 2.93 11.95
C ALA A 149 -4.04 3.43 10.71
N SER A 150 -3.05 2.67 10.24
CA SER A 150 -2.25 3.01 9.05
C SER A 150 -3.03 2.82 7.75
N LEU A 151 -4.01 1.89 7.70
CA LEU A 151 -4.91 1.73 6.54
C LEU A 151 -5.97 2.84 6.46
N THR A 152 -6.41 3.36 7.60
CA THR A 152 -7.47 4.38 7.67
C THR A 152 -6.92 5.81 7.59
N SER A 153 -5.66 6.01 7.99
CA SER A 153 -5.00 7.32 7.91
C SER A 153 -4.87 7.81 6.46
N PRO A 154 -5.02 9.11 6.19
CA PRO A 154 -4.93 9.70 4.84
C PRO A 154 -3.48 9.81 4.34
N THR A 155 -2.67 8.76 4.50
CA THR A 155 -1.33 8.68 3.89
C THR A 155 -1.45 8.35 2.40
N ALA A 156 -0.44 8.73 1.61
CA ALA A 156 -0.29 8.32 0.21
C ALA A 156 0.02 6.81 0.05
N LEU A 157 -0.85 5.95 0.58
CA LEU A 157 -0.75 4.50 0.50
C LEU A 157 -1.02 4.04 -0.94
N LYS A 158 -0.01 3.44 -1.56
CA LYS A 158 -0.05 2.93 -2.93
C LYS A 158 -0.26 1.43 -3.02
N GLY A 159 0.07 0.70 -1.96
CA GLY A 159 -0.06 -0.75 -1.94
C GLY A 159 0.18 -1.34 -0.55
N LEU A 160 -0.24 -2.60 -0.40
CA LEU A 160 -0.12 -3.35 0.83
C LEU A 160 0.60 -4.67 0.55
N LEU A 161 1.63 -4.96 1.32
CA LEU A 161 2.38 -6.21 1.26
C LEU A 161 2.00 -7.04 2.48
N PHE A 162 1.28 -8.14 2.27
CA PHE A 162 0.94 -9.08 3.33
C PHE A 162 1.93 -10.24 3.30
N VAL A 163 2.91 -10.19 4.19
CA VAL A 163 4.01 -11.17 4.27
C VAL A 163 3.57 -12.35 5.12
N VAL A 164 3.69 -13.55 4.56
CA VAL A 164 3.38 -14.82 5.24
C VAL A 164 4.59 -15.73 5.26
N ASP A 165 4.72 -16.52 6.32
CA ASP A 165 5.72 -17.59 6.37
C ASP A 165 5.16 -18.83 5.66
N SER A 166 5.71 -19.15 4.49
CA SER A 166 5.22 -20.23 3.64
C SER A 166 5.40 -21.62 4.28
N ALA A 167 6.37 -21.77 5.19
CA ALA A 167 6.58 -23.02 5.91
C ALA A 167 5.55 -23.19 7.04
N VAL A 168 5.17 -22.11 7.73
CA VAL A 168 4.17 -22.13 8.80
C VAL A 168 2.76 -22.42 8.26
N LEU A 169 2.46 -22.00 7.02
CA LEU A 169 1.19 -22.31 6.35
C LEU A 169 0.99 -23.81 6.04
N SER A 170 2.01 -24.65 6.22
CA SER A 170 1.84 -26.10 6.19
C SER A 170 1.05 -26.62 7.40
N SER A 171 1.10 -25.92 8.53
CA SER A 171 0.37 -26.23 9.76
C SER A 171 -1.02 -25.59 9.78
N ALA A 172 -2.03 -26.34 10.21
CA ALA A 172 -3.41 -25.85 10.29
C ALA A 172 -3.55 -24.63 11.21
N ALA A 173 -2.91 -24.63 12.38
CA ALA A 173 -3.00 -23.51 13.33
C ALA A 173 -2.41 -22.21 12.75
N GLY A 174 -1.26 -22.31 12.08
CA GLY A 174 -0.63 -21.17 11.43
C GLY A 174 -1.42 -20.65 10.23
N LEU A 175 -2.03 -21.56 9.46
CA LEU A 175 -2.91 -21.22 8.35
C LEU A 175 -4.16 -20.46 8.84
N THR A 176 -4.85 -20.97 9.87
CA THR A 176 -6.06 -20.34 10.42
C THR A 176 -5.75 -18.95 11.00
N GLU A 177 -4.69 -18.79 11.82
CA GLU A 177 -4.33 -17.47 12.36
C GLU A 177 -3.98 -16.46 11.26
N THR A 178 -3.27 -16.91 10.23
CA THR A 178 -2.89 -16.06 9.09
C THR A 178 -4.12 -15.69 8.25
N ALA A 179 -5.01 -16.65 8.01
CA ALA A 179 -6.24 -16.44 7.26
C ALA A 179 -7.20 -15.51 7.99
N GLU A 180 -7.35 -15.64 9.31
CA GLU A 180 -8.13 -14.70 10.13
C GLU A 180 -7.57 -13.28 10.03
N TYR A 181 -6.26 -13.11 10.12
CA TYR A 181 -5.67 -11.77 9.98
C TYR A 181 -5.87 -11.20 8.57
N LEU A 182 -5.67 -12.02 7.53
CA LEU A 182 -5.89 -11.61 6.16
C LEU A 182 -7.37 -11.27 5.90
N TYR A 183 -8.30 -12.02 6.50
CA TYR A 183 -9.74 -11.76 6.43
C TYR A 183 -10.07 -10.37 6.96
N ASP A 184 -9.57 -10.02 8.14
CA ASP A 184 -9.81 -8.71 8.75
C ASP A 184 -9.25 -7.56 7.88
N VAL A 185 -8.06 -7.76 7.30
CA VAL A 185 -7.42 -6.77 6.41
C VAL A 185 -8.21 -6.58 5.11
N LEU A 186 -8.61 -7.67 4.45
CA LEU A 186 -9.36 -7.59 3.20
C LEU A 186 -10.76 -7.02 3.43
N LEU A 187 -11.41 -7.37 4.53
CA LEU A 187 -12.70 -6.82 4.91
C LEU A 187 -12.61 -5.31 5.17
N LEU A 188 -11.53 -4.86 5.84
CA LEU A 188 -11.29 -3.43 6.05
C LEU A 188 -11.09 -2.68 4.74
N LEU A 189 -10.35 -3.25 3.78
CA LEU A 189 -10.16 -2.67 2.45
C LEU A 189 -11.47 -2.61 1.66
N GLN A 190 -12.28 -3.67 1.70
CA GLN A 190 -13.60 -3.71 1.08
C GLN A 190 -14.52 -2.64 1.68
N LYS A 191 -14.62 -2.55 3.01
CA LYS A 191 -15.42 -1.53 3.70
C LYS A 191 -14.96 -0.12 3.35
N ARG A 192 -13.66 0.11 3.30
CA ARG A 192 -13.09 1.40 2.88
C ARG A 192 -13.57 1.76 1.47
N HIS A 193 -13.55 0.82 0.53
CA HIS A 193 -14.01 1.05 -0.84
C HIS A 193 -15.51 1.34 -0.91
N THR A 194 -16.34 0.54 -0.23
CA THR A 194 -17.81 0.68 -0.22
C THR A 194 -18.28 1.96 0.49
N GLN A 195 -17.58 2.42 1.53
CA GLN A 195 -17.90 3.65 2.27
C GLN A 195 -17.45 4.94 1.55
N GLY A 196 -16.92 4.83 0.32
CA GLY A 196 -16.54 5.98 -0.50
C GLY A 196 -17.73 6.88 -0.82
N LYS A 197 -17.79 8.07 -0.21
CA LYS A 197 -18.86 9.07 -0.43
C LYS A 197 -18.81 9.75 -1.81
N THR A 198 -17.83 9.43 -2.65
CA THR A 198 -17.61 10.06 -3.96
C THR A 198 -17.77 9.03 -5.08
N SER A 199 -18.27 9.47 -6.24
CA SER A 199 -18.49 8.60 -7.42
C SER A 199 -17.22 7.97 -8.00
N LYS A 200 -16.03 8.42 -7.58
CA LYS A 200 -14.74 7.84 -7.97
C LYS A 200 -14.17 6.86 -6.92
N GLY A 201 -14.83 6.70 -5.77
CA GLY A 201 -14.34 5.90 -4.65
C GLY A 201 -13.02 6.44 -4.07
N PRO A 202 -12.56 5.90 -2.92
CA PRO A 202 -11.19 6.09 -2.47
C PRO A 202 -10.22 5.34 -3.40
N LEU A 203 -8.94 5.74 -3.39
CA LEU A 203 -7.91 5.10 -4.21
C LEU A 203 -7.87 3.58 -3.95
N ALA A 204 -7.92 2.78 -5.03
CA ALA A 204 -7.74 1.34 -4.98
C ALA A 204 -6.36 0.99 -4.38
N ILE A 205 -6.33 0.02 -3.47
CA ILE A 205 -5.11 -0.44 -2.83
C ILE A 205 -4.87 -1.88 -3.26
N PRO A 206 -3.90 -2.11 -4.16
CA PRO A 206 -3.51 -3.46 -4.53
C PRO A 206 -2.78 -4.12 -3.35
N VAL A 207 -2.98 -5.44 -3.22
CA VAL A 207 -2.46 -6.28 -2.14
C VAL A 207 -1.54 -7.34 -2.74
N LEU A 208 -0.29 -7.37 -2.28
CA LEU A 208 0.67 -8.41 -2.61
C LEU A 208 0.78 -9.39 -1.44
N LEU A 209 0.34 -10.63 -1.65
CA LEU A 209 0.61 -11.73 -0.73
C LEU A 209 2.04 -12.24 -0.97
N VAL A 210 2.94 -11.94 -0.05
CA VAL A 210 4.34 -12.34 -0.14
C VAL A 210 4.54 -13.63 0.64
N ALA A 211 4.62 -14.74 -0.08
CA ALA A 211 4.95 -16.06 0.46
C ALA A 211 6.46 -16.12 0.75
N ASN A 212 6.86 -15.67 1.94
CA ASN A 212 8.26 -15.59 2.36
C ASN A 212 8.81 -16.94 2.83
N LYS A 213 10.13 -17.03 2.97
CA LYS A 213 10.91 -18.21 3.38
C LYS A 213 10.87 -19.38 2.40
N GLN A 214 10.88 -19.07 1.09
CA GLN A 214 10.92 -20.08 0.02
C GLN A 214 12.26 -20.83 -0.08
N ASP A 215 13.26 -20.42 0.70
CA ASP A 215 14.53 -21.11 0.95
C ASP A 215 14.36 -22.34 1.87
N VAL A 216 13.31 -22.39 2.69
CA VAL A 216 13.05 -23.51 3.60
C VAL A 216 12.42 -24.68 2.85
N PHE A 217 12.94 -25.89 3.03
CA PHE A 217 12.44 -27.11 2.34
C PHE A 217 10.95 -27.40 2.58
N THR A 218 10.41 -26.98 3.71
CA THR A 218 8.98 -27.15 4.07
C THR A 218 8.09 -26.03 3.56
N SER A 219 8.64 -25.09 2.77
CA SER A 219 7.88 -23.98 2.22
C SER A 219 6.90 -24.44 1.14
N LEU A 220 5.69 -23.87 1.18
CA LEU A 220 4.70 -24.09 0.14
C LEU A 220 4.94 -23.12 -1.03
N PRO A 221 4.86 -23.57 -2.29
CA PRO A 221 4.97 -22.67 -3.43
C PRO A 221 3.79 -21.69 -3.48
N ALA A 222 4.00 -20.51 -4.06
CA ALA A 222 3.03 -19.41 -4.10
C ALA A 222 1.63 -19.83 -4.62
N GLY A 223 1.57 -20.70 -5.64
CA GLY A 223 0.30 -21.21 -6.17
C GLY A 223 -0.50 -22.03 -5.16
N LEU A 224 0.18 -22.83 -4.33
CA LEU A 224 -0.46 -23.63 -3.29
C LEU A 224 -0.85 -22.79 -2.08
N VAL A 225 -0.03 -21.79 -1.72
CA VAL A 225 -0.37 -20.78 -0.71
C VAL A 225 -1.66 -20.07 -1.08
N LYS A 226 -1.80 -19.65 -2.34
CA LYS A 226 -3.03 -19.03 -2.85
C LYS A 226 -4.25 -19.94 -2.65
N SER A 227 -4.18 -21.19 -3.12
CA SER A 227 -5.30 -22.12 -3.02
C SER A 227 -5.69 -22.43 -1.56
N LYS A 228 -4.70 -22.61 -0.67
CA LYS A 228 -4.97 -22.89 0.76
C LYS A 228 -5.59 -21.70 1.48
N LEU A 229 -5.10 -20.48 1.21
CA LEU A 229 -5.68 -19.27 1.80
C LEU A 229 -7.09 -19.02 1.29
N GLU A 230 -7.39 -19.26 0.00
CA GLU A 230 -8.75 -19.16 -0.54
C GLU A 230 -9.73 -20.11 0.16
N GLU A 231 -9.32 -21.36 0.38
CA GLU A 231 -10.13 -22.37 1.07
C GLU A 231 -10.36 -21.98 2.54
N GLU A 232 -9.30 -21.57 3.25
CA GLU A 232 -9.38 -21.21 4.67
C GLU A 232 -10.17 -19.92 4.88
N LEU A 233 -10.00 -18.90 4.04
CA LEU A 233 -10.81 -17.67 4.09
C LEU A 233 -12.29 -17.98 3.87
N GLY A 234 -12.62 -18.94 3.00
CA GLY A 234 -13.98 -19.42 2.83
C GLY A 234 -14.56 -20.03 4.11
N LYS A 235 -13.76 -20.80 4.86
CA LYS A 235 -14.16 -21.35 6.17
C LYS A 235 -14.31 -20.26 7.21
N VAL A 236 -13.35 -19.34 7.31
CA VAL A 236 -13.39 -18.20 8.25
C VAL A 236 -14.65 -17.36 8.00
N ARG A 237 -14.99 -17.05 6.74
CA ARG A 237 -16.20 -16.32 6.37
C ARG A 237 -17.46 -17.01 6.87
N GLN A 238 -17.58 -18.33 6.64
CA GLN A 238 -18.75 -19.11 7.09
C GLN A 238 -18.84 -19.20 8.62
N THR A 239 -17.70 -19.31 9.30
CA THR A 239 -17.66 -19.35 10.77
C THR A 239 -18.04 -18.00 11.36
N ARG A 240 -17.57 -16.89 10.78
CA ARG A 240 -17.90 -15.53 11.23
C ARG A 240 -19.37 -15.18 11.00
N SER A 241 -19.94 -15.56 9.84
CA SER A 241 -21.36 -15.32 9.60
C SER A 241 -22.25 -16.12 10.55
N LYS A 242 -21.92 -17.39 10.82
CA LYS A 242 -22.65 -18.21 11.81
C LYS A 242 -22.51 -17.70 13.23
N GLY A 243 -21.32 -17.23 13.63
CA GLY A 243 -21.08 -16.70 14.97
C GLY A 243 -21.84 -15.39 15.24
N LEU A 244 -22.04 -14.55 14.22
CA LEU A 244 -22.87 -13.36 14.33
C LEU A 244 -24.36 -13.71 14.50
N LEU A 245 -24.86 -14.67 13.72
CA LEU A 245 -26.24 -15.16 13.82
C LEU A 245 -26.54 -15.79 15.20
N ASP A 246 -25.57 -16.49 15.79
CA ASP A 246 -25.70 -17.12 17.12
C ASP A 246 -25.61 -16.11 18.28
N SER A 247 -25.03 -14.93 18.05
CA SER A 247 -24.85 -13.90 19.09
C SER A 247 -26.07 -13.02 19.36
N GLY A 248 -27.18 -13.20 18.62
CA GLY A 248 -28.56 -12.93 19.05
C GLY A 248 -28.89 -11.67 19.88
N ILE A 249 -28.20 -10.56 19.71
CA ILE A 249 -28.48 -9.29 20.42
C ILE A 249 -28.67 -8.19 19.37
N GLY A 250 -29.94 -7.88 19.09
CA GLY A 250 -30.35 -6.67 18.38
C GLY A 250 -31.18 -6.91 17.11
N MET A 251 -32.44 -7.33 17.27
CA MET A 251 -33.48 -7.01 16.29
C MET A 251 -33.74 -5.50 16.35
N ASP A 252 -32.91 -4.71 15.67
CA ASP A 252 -33.23 -3.36 15.25
C ASP A 252 -33.16 -3.36 13.71
N ASP A 253 -34.16 -2.73 13.08
CA ASP A 253 -34.55 -2.77 11.65
C ASP A 253 -33.48 -2.24 10.64
N ASP A 254 -32.23 -2.04 11.09
CA ASP A 254 -31.06 -1.64 10.31
C ASP A 254 -30.03 -2.79 10.09
N GLY A 255 -30.31 -4.00 10.60
CA GLY A 255 -29.33 -5.11 10.68
C GLY A 255 -28.95 -5.80 9.35
N GLU A 256 -29.79 -5.79 8.32
CA GLU A 256 -29.47 -6.47 7.04
C GLU A 256 -28.30 -5.80 6.29
N ALA A 257 -28.17 -4.47 6.38
CA ALA A 257 -27.09 -3.74 5.73
C ALA A 257 -25.71 -4.02 6.37
N ASP A 258 -25.69 -4.28 7.68
CA ASP A 258 -24.46 -4.58 8.41
C ASP A 258 -23.95 -6.01 8.13
N GLU A 259 -24.86 -6.97 7.91
CA GLU A 259 -24.48 -8.35 7.54
C GLU A 259 -23.79 -8.42 6.18
N GLU A 260 -24.33 -7.73 5.17
CA GLU A 260 -23.73 -7.66 3.84
C GLU A 260 -22.37 -6.94 3.89
N SER A 261 -22.24 -5.90 4.71
CA SER A 261 -20.97 -5.18 4.89
C SER A 261 -19.88 -5.99 5.61
N ASN A 262 -20.28 -7.01 6.39
CA ASN A 262 -19.39 -7.89 7.14
C ASN A 262 -18.99 -9.17 6.37
N TRP A 263 -19.59 -9.37 5.19
CA TRP A 263 -19.30 -10.51 4.32
C TRP A 263 -18.16 -10.20 3.35
N LEU A 264 -17.09 -11.00 3.40
CA LEU A 264 -15.95 -10.83 2.51
C LEU A 264 -16.23 -11.35 1.09
N GLY A 265 -16.05 -10.48 0.09
CA GLY A 265 -16.25 -10.76 -1.32
C GLY A 265 -17.73 -10.90 -1.70
N GLU A 266 -18.00 -11.65 -2.77
CA GLU A 266 -19.35 -11.81 -3.32
C GLU A 266 -20.29 -12.53 -2.33
N TYR A 267 -21.45 -11.90 -2.08
CA TYR A 267 -22.52 -12.45 -1.23
C TYR A 267 -23.13 -13.71 -1.86
N GLY A 268 -23.36 -14.75 -1.06
CA GLY A 268 -23.99 -16.00 -1.53
C GLY A 268 -23.08 -16.96 -2.33
N ALA A 269 -21.83 -16.60 -2.61
CA ALA A 269 -20.89 -17.52 -3.27
C ALA A 269 -20.56 -18.74 -2.38
N LYS A 270 -20.44 -19.95 -2.97
CA LYS A 270 -20.12 -21.19 -2.21
C LYS A 270 -18.69 -21.22 -1.66
N GLY A 271 -17.77 -20.53 -2.29
CA GLY A 271 -16.36 -20.46 -1.90
C GLY A 271 -15.79 -19.08 -2.19
N PHE A 272 -14.76 -18.70 -1.45
CA PHE A 272 -14.06 -17.44 -1.64
C PHE A 272 -12.94 -17.59 -2.68
N LYS A 273 -12.86 -16.64 -3.61
CA LYS A 273 -11.75 -16.53 -4.57
C LYS A 273 -11.21 -15.12 -4.57
N PHE A 274 -9.90 -14.95 -4.63
CA PHE A 274 -9.30 -13.61 -4.64
C PHE A 274 -9.74 -12.75 -5.84
N ALA A 275 -10.17 -13.37 -6.94
CA ALA A 275 -10.72 -12.66 -8.09
C ALA A 275 -11.96 -11.81 -7.75
N GLN A 276 -12.77 -12.23 -6.77
CA GLN A 276 -13.96 -11.49 -6.32
C GLN A 276 -13.61 -10.14 -5.69
N MET A 277 -12.41 -10.02 -5.10
CA MET A 277 -11.96 -8.77 -4.47
C MET A 277 -11.69 -7.65 -5.50
N ARG A 278 -11.52 -8.00 -6.78
CA ARG A 278 -11.29 -7.03 -7.86
C ARG A 278 -12.47 -6.07 -8.04
N GLU A 279 -13.69 -6.55 -7.79
CA GLU A 279 -14.91 -5.73 -7.84
C GLU A 279 -14.90 -4.63 -6.75
N HIS A 280 -14.28 -4.91 -5.61
CA HIS A 280 -14.14 -3.96 -4.51
C HIS A 280 -12.85 -3.12 -4.60
N GLY A 281 -12.22 -3.05 -5.77
CA GLY A 281 -11.01 -2.25 -5.99
C GLY A 281 -9.77 -2.79 -5.29
N VAL A 282 -9.74 -4.08 -4.96
CA VAL A 282 -8.61 -4.76 -4.33
C VAL A 282 -8.07 -5.85 -5.27
N GLU A 283 -6.95 -5.56 -5.91
CA GLU A 283 -6.23 -6.55 -6.74
C GLU A 283 -5.26 -7.34 -5.86
N VAL A 284 -5.43 -8.66 -5.80
CA VAL A 284 -4.59 -9.54 -4.97
C VAL A 284 -3.69 -10.39 -5.84
N GLU A 285 -2.38 -10.24 -5.68
CA GLU A 285 -1.35 -11.04 -6.35
C GLU A 285 -0.54 -11.85 -5.31
N VAL A 286 -0.01 -13.01 -5.70
CA VAL A 286 0.76 -13.87 -4.80
C VAL A 286 2.15 -14.11 -5.39
N VAL A 287 3.18 -13.76 -4.64
CA VAL A 287 4.59 -13.86 -5.05
C VAL A 287 5.38 -14.63 -4.01
N GLY A 288 6.29 -15.50 -4.45
CA GLY A 288 7.23 -16.19 -3.58
C GLY A 288 8.46 -15.32 -3.31
N MET A 289 8.93 -15.28 -2.06
CA MET A 289 10.13 -14.54 -1.67
C MET A 289 11.01 -15.37 -0.74
N SER A 290 12.32 -15.14 -0.82
CA SER A 290 13.27 -15.49 0.24
C SER A 290 13.99 -14.23 0.72
N THR A 291 14.02 -14.00 2.03
CA THR A 291 14.82 -12.91 2.63
C THR A 291 16.28 -13.30 2.85
N SER A 292 16.61 -14.59 2.78
CA SER A 292 17.97 -15.12 2.90
C SER A 292 18.67 -14.97 1.55
N ALA A 293 19.53 -13.97 1.41
CA ALA A 293 20.25 -13.66 0.18
C ALA A 293 21.44 -14.61 -0.04
N GLU A 294 21.19 -15.91 -0.19
CA GLU A 294 22.21 -16.90 -0.59
C GLU A 294 21.77 -17.64 -1.86
N GLY A 295 22.47 -17.43 -2.98
CA GLY A 295 22.35 -18.23 -4.20
C GLY A 295 21.28 -17.79 -5.21
N GLU A 296 20.67 -18.75 -5.91
CA GLU A 296 19.63 -18.58 -6.96
C GLU A 296 18.38 -17.81 -6.47
N ASP A 297 18.22 -17.65 -5.16
CA ASP A 297 17.11 -17.01 -4.49
C ASP A 297 17.09 -15.47 -4.59
N GLU A 298 18.16 -14.83 -5.07
CA GLU A 298 18.16 -13.38 -5.37
C GLU A 298 17.06 -13.00 -6.39
N GLY A 299 16.73 -13.93 -7.31
CA GLY A 299 15.68 -13.72 -8.31
C GLY A 299 14.28 -13.56 -7.72
N ARG A 300 13.99 -14.18 -6.57
CA ARG A 300 12.65 -14.16 -5.96
C ARG A 300 12.34 -12.84 -5.27
N VAL A 301 13.36 -12.13 -4.79
CA VAL A 301 13.18 -10.77 -4.24
C VAL A 301 12.88 -9.76 -5.36
N HIS A 302 13.38 -10.00 -6.57
CA HIS A 302 13.14 -9.15 -7.74
C HIS A 302 11.67 -9.11 -8.17
N GLU A 303 10.94 -10.22 -8.05
CA GLU A 303 9.49 -10.26 -8.37
C GLU A 303 8.68 -9.29 -7.49
N CYS A 304 8.95 -9.28 -6.18
CA CYS A 304 8.30 -8.35 -5.26
C CYS A 304 8.67 -6.90 -5.57
N TRP A 305 9.94 -6.62 -5.87
CA TRP A 305 10.34 -5.29 -6.31
C TRP A 305 9.69 -4.88 -7.64
N GLY A 306 9.56 -5.80 -8.60
CA GLY A 306 8.83 -5.62 -9.84
C GLY A 306 7.39 -5.19 -9.60
N TRP A 307 6.71 -5.85 -8.66
CA TRP A 307 5.36 -5.50 -8.26
C TRP A 307 5.28 -4.12 -7.60
N ILE A 308 6.19 -3.81 -6.66
CA ILE A 308 6.27 -2.49 -6.04
C ILE A 308 6.49 -1.43 -7.13
N GLY A 309 7.44 -1.64 -8.03
CA GLY A 309 7.78 -0.70 -9.10
C GLY A 309 6.64 -0.45 -10.08
N ALA A 310 5.82 -1.46 -10.37
CA ALA A 310 4.63 -1.31 -11.21
C ALA A 310 3.53 -0.46 -10.54
N ASN A 311 3.49 -0.41 -9.20
CA ASN A 311 2.46 0.27 -8.41
C ASN A 311 2.93 1.61 -7.77
N VAL A 312 4.17 2.02 -8.03
CA VAL A 312 4.73 3.33 -7.63
C VAL A 312 4.32 4.43 -8.58
#